data_AF-A0A8C6R7V9-F1
#
_entry.id   AF-A0A8C6R7V9-F1
#
_cell.length_a   1.000
_cell.length_b   1.000
_cell.length_c   1.000
_cell.angle_alpha   90.00
_cell.angle_beta   90.00
_cell.angle_gamma   90.00
#
_symmetry.space_group_name_H-M   'P 1'
#
loop_
_entity.id
_entity.type
_entity.pdbx_description
1 polymer ?
#
loop_
_entity_poly.entity_id
_entity_poly.type
_entity_poly.pdbx_seq_one_letter_code
_entity_poly.pdbx_strand_id
1 'polypeptide(L)'
;MVTHCTPMGRTQAGPYSPHAIVISFLAAVLHKKGTREDIENNMPEFLLRRMKKEPHCIAKKIFLIVAPLSVLYNWKDELDTWGYFRVTVLHGSKKDSELIRVKQRKCEIALTTYETLRLCLEELNSLEWSAVIVDEAHRIKNPKAKVTEIMKALKCKVRIGLTGTILQNNMKELWCVMDWAVPGLLGSRTHFKKQFSDRVEHGQRHTATKRELATGRKAMQTLAKKMSGWFLRRTKTLIQDQLPKKEDRMVYCSLTDFQKAVYQTVLETEDVALILQSSQPCTCSSGRKRRNCCYKTNSRGETVRTLYLSYLTVLQKVSNHAALLQAASTSRHQETLIKRICDQVFSRFPDFVQKSKDAAFETLSDPKYSGKMKVLQQLLNHFRKNRDKVLLFSFSTKLLDVLQQYCMASGLDYRRLDGNTKSEERLKIVKEFNSTQDVNICLVSTM
;
A
#
# COMPACT_ATOMS: atom_id res chain seq x y z
N MET A 1 -1.46 13.21 -9.48
CA MET A 1 -1.69 11.87 -10.05
C MET A 1 -0.40 11.53 -10.76
N VAL A 2 0.43 10.68 -10.15
CA VAL A 2 1.70 10.28 -10.77
C VAL A 2 1.35 9.13 -11.71
N THR A 3 1.19 9.44 -12.99
CA THR A 3 1.03 8.44 -14.04
C THR A 3 2.38 7.75 -14.24
N HIS A 4 2.62 6.70 -13.47
CA HIS A 4 3.73 5.79 -13.73
C HIS A 4 3.33 4.85 -14.85
N CYS A 5 3.76 5.15 -16.07
CA CYS A 5 3.75 4.19 -17.17
C CYS A 5 5.16 3.60 -17.29
N THR A 6 5.33 2.36 -16.85
CA THR A 6 6.56 1.57 -17.07
C THR A 6 6.22 0.41 -18.00
N PRO A 7 6.96 0.20 -19.10
CA PRO A 7 6.88 -1.02 -19.88
C PRO A 7 7.44 -2.18 -19.04
N MET A 8 6.61 -3.16 -18.70
CA MET A 8 7.08 -4.37 -18.04
C MET A 8 7.65 -5.34 -19.07
N GLY A 9 8.98 -5.37 -19.17
CA GLY A 9 9.68 -6.61 -19.49
C GLY A 9 9.40 -7.64 -18.40
N ARG A 10 9.20 -8.90 -18.80
CA ARG A 10 8.87 -10.06 -17.95
C ARG A 10 9.65 -10.07 -16.63
N THR A 11 9.09 -9.52 -15.56
CA THR A 11 9.60 -9.75 -14.20
C THR A 11 8.90 -10.96 -13.62
N GLN A 12 9.34 -12.14 -14.04
CA GLN A 12 9.33 -13.28 -13.13
C GLN A 12 10.21 -12.89 -11.93
N ALA A 13 9.78 -13.18 -10.71
CA ALA A 13 10.52 -12.85 -9.50
C ALA A 13 11.94 -13.45 -9.62
N GLY A 14 12.93 -12.60 -9.90
CA GLY A 14 14.32 -13.02 -9.95
C GLY A 14 14.79 -13.47 -8.55
N PRO A 15 15.97 -14.12 -8.46
CA PRO A 15 16.54 -14.68 -7.21
C PRO A 15 16.86 -13.66 -6.09
N TYR A 16 16.35 -12.43 -6.20
CA TYR A 16 16.60 -11.29 -5.33
C TYR A 16 15.34 -10.72 -4.69
N SER A 17 14.17 -11.38 -4.81
CA SER A 17 13.00 -10.98 -4.03
C SER A 17 13.26 -11.24 -2.53
N PRO A 18 12.77 -10.40 -1.60
CA PRO A 18 12.88 -10.66 -0.16
C PRO A 18 12.31 -12.02 0.23
N HIS A 19 11.25 -12.45 -0.47
CA HIS A 19 10.65 -13.77 -0.30
C HIS A 19 11.61 -14.89 -0.71
N ALA A 20 12.30 -14.78 -1.85
CA ALA A 20 13.27 -15.78 -2.31
C ALA A 20 14.42 -15.99 -1.31
N ILE A 21 14.90 -14.90 -0.68
CA ILE A 21 15.90 -14.99 0.39
C ILE A 21 15.35 -15.78 1.57
N VAL A 22 14.12 -15.50 2.00
CA VAL A 22 13.48 -16.25 3.10
C VAL A 22 13.26 -17.71 2.72
N ILE A 23 12.77 -17.99 1.52
CA ILE A 23 12.54 -19.34 1.02
C ILE A 23 13.84 -20.13 1.00
N SER A 24 14.92 -19.56 0.47
CA SER A 24 16.24 -20.20 0.47
C SER A 24 16.78 -20.46 1.88
N PHE A 25 16.57 -19.51 2.81
CA PHE A 25 16.92 -19.68 4.22
C PHE A 25 16.13 -20.82 4.87
N LEU A 26 14.81 -20.87 4.65
CA LEU A 26 13.95 -21.94 5.17
C LEU A 26 14.32 -23.30 4.59
N ALA A 27 14.61 -23.38 3.30
CA ALA A 27 15.09 -24.60 2.64
C ALA A 27 16.39 -25.10 3.28
N ALA A 28 17.36 -24.21 3.50
CA ALA A 28 18.63 -24.56 4.13
C ALA A 28 18.46 -25.05 5.58
N VAL A 29 17.62 -24.37 6.39
CA VAL A 29 17.40 -24.72 7.80
C VAL A 29 16.59 -26.02 7.97
N LEU A 30 15.71 -26.31 7.01
CA LEU A 30 14.92 -27.55 6.96
C LEU A 30 15.64 -28.67 6.20
N HIS A 31 16.87 -28.44 5.72
CA HIS A 31 17.67 -29.38 4.94
C HIS A 31 16.98 -29.91 3.68
N LYS A 32 16.12 -29.09 3.05
CA LYS A 32 15.46 -29.43 1.79
C LYS A 32 16.48 -29.35 0.66
N LYS A 33 16.68 -30.46 -0.04
CA LYS A 33 17.65 -30.59 -1.14
C LYS A 33 16.96 -30.75 -2.50
N GLY A 34 15.63 -30.88 -2.51
CA GLY A 34 14.86 -31.11 -3.74
C GLY A 34 14.98 -32.55 -4.23
N THR A 35 15.23 -33.50 -3.32
CA THR A 35 15.32 -34.92 -3.65
C THR A 35 13.93 -35.52 -3.87
N ARG A 36 13.87 -36.70 -4.47
CA ARG A 36 12.62 -37.45 -4.65
C ARG A 36 11.88 -37.70 -3.31
N GLU A 37 12.63 -37.85 -2.22
CA GLU A 37 12.08 -37.96 -0.86
C GLU A 37 11.38 -36.67 -0.40
N ASP A 38 11.92 -35.49 -0.71
CA ASP A 38 11.27 -34.21 -0.39
C ASP A 38 9.93 -34.06 -1.14
N ILE A 39 9.85 -34.57 -2.37
CA ILE A 39 8.63 -34.56 -3.18
C ILE A 39 7.61 -35.55 -2.59
N GLU A 40 8.04 -36.78 -2.28
CA GLU A 40 7.16 -37.82 -1.72
C GLU A 40 6.63 -37.44 -0.33
N ASN A 41 7.43 -36.79 0.52
CA ASN A 41 7.02 -36.34 1.86
C ASN A 41 6.03 -35.16 1.86
N ASN A 42 5.86 -34.47 0.73
CA ASN A 42 4.86 -33.40 0.56
C ASN A 42 3.58 -33.85 -0.14
N MET A 43 3.47 -35.13 -0.53
CA MET A 43 2.25 -35.61 -1.17
C MET A 43 1.03 -35.51 -0.23
N PRO A 44 -0.14 -35.14 -0.76
CA PRO A 44 -1.40 -35.17 0.00
C PRO A 44 -1.66 -36.53 0.64
N GLU A 45 -2.25 -36.53 1.85
CA GLU A 45 -2.50 -37.76 2.64
C GLU A 45 -3.28 -38.83 1.85
N PHE A 46 -4.16 -38.43 0.92
CA PHE A 46 -4.93 -39.38 0.09
C PHE A 46 -4.07 -40.15 -0.93
N LEU A 47 -2.99 -39.55 -1.44
CA LEU A 47 -2.04 -40.25 -2.33
C LEU A 47 -1.12 -41.17 -1.53
N LEU A 48 -0.67 -40.72 -0.35
CA LEU A 48 0.15 -41.53 0.56
C LEU A 48 -0.59 -42.79 1.05
N ARG A 49 -1.89 -42.66 1.36
CA ARG A 49 -2.75 -43.80 1.72
C ARG A 49 -2.88 -44.83 0.60
N ARG A 50 -2.98 -44.39 -0.66
CA ARG A 50 -2.97 -45.31 -1.83
C ARG A 50 -1.64 -46.04 -1.97
N MET A 51 -0.53 -45.41 -1.58
CA MET A 51 0.81 -45.98 -1.66
C MET A 51 1.21 -46.85 -0.45
N LYS A 52 0.29 -47.09 0.51
CA LYS A 52 0.54 -47.86 1.75
C LYS A 52 1.80 -47.44 2.53
N LYS A 53 2.22 -46.17 2.44
CA LYS A 53 3.29 -45.61 3.28
C LYS A 53 2.69 -44.99 4.54
N GLU A 54 3.24 -45.30 5.72
CA GLU A 54 2.87 -44.60 6.95
C GLU A 54 3.20 -43.10 6.82
N PRO A 55 2.33 -42.18 7.30
CA PRO A 55 2.60 -40.75 7.31
C PRO A 55 3.59 -40.43 8.44
N HIS A 56 4.85 -40.82 8.26
CA HIS A 56 5.92 -40.45 9.18
C HIS A 56 6.52 -39.13 8.70
N CYS A 57 6.19 -38.02 9.37
CA CYS A 57 7.06 -36.85 9.47
C CYS A 57 6.46 -35.81 10.44
N ILE A 58 6.71 -35.95 11.74
CA ILE A 58 6.50 -34.86 12.70
C ILE A 58 7.52 -33.77 12.36
N ALA A 59 7.07 -32.54 12.07
CA ALA A 59 7.99 -31.44 11.80
C ALA A 59 8.82 -31.13 13.07
N LYS A 60 10.15 -31.28 12.97
CA LYS A 60 11.07 -30.96 14.07
C LYS A 60 11.14 -29.45 14.36
N LYS A 61 10.96 -28.63 13.33
CA LYS A 61 10.98 -27.17 13.37
C LYS A 61 9.75 -26.62 12.66
N ILE A 62 9.14 -25.60 13.24
CA ILE A 62 7.96 -24.94 12.69
C ILE A 62 8.22 -23.43 12.63
N PHE A 63 7.90 -22.84 11.49
CA PHE A 63 8.05 -21.42 11.21
C PHE A 63 6.69 -20.74 11.06
N LEU A 64 6.59 -19.51 11.56
CA LEU A 64 5.42 -18.67 11.35
C LEU A 64 5.78 -17.52 10.41
N ILE A 65 5.03 -17.35 9.34
CA ILE A 65 5.14 -16.19 8.44
C ILE A 65 3.87 -15.35 8.60
N VAL A 66 4.05 -14.10 9.00
CA VAL A 66 2.96 -13.11 9.15
C VAL A 66 3.07 -12.13 7.98
N ALA A 67 2.05 -12.07 7.13
CA ALA A 67 2.05 -11.19 5.97
C ALA A 67 0.73 -10.42 5.83
N PRO A 68 0.70 -9.28 5.10
CA PRO A 68 -0.57 -8.67 4.70
C PRO A 68 -1.44 -9.65 3.92
N LEU A 69 -2.77 -9.58 4.09
CA LEU A 69 -3.71 -10.44 3.39
C LEU A 69 -3.53 -10.39 1.86
N SER A 70 -3.10 -9.24 1.35
CA SER A 70 -2.89 -9.00 -0.08
C SER A 70 -1.81 -9.87 -0.72
N VAL A 71 -0.82 -10.32 0.05
CA VAL A 71 0.33 -11.10 -0.41
C VAL A 71 0.39 -12.49 0.23
N LEU A 72 -0.54 -12.82 1.12
CA LEU A 72 -0.57 -14.10 1.85
C LEU A 72 -0.57 -15.32 0.90
N TYR A 73 -1.42 -15.29 -0.12
CA TYR A 73 -1.49 -16.40 -1.09
C TYR A 73 -0.37 -16.34 -2.12
N ASN A 74 0.22 -15.16 -2.37
CA ASN A 74 1.44 -15.05 -3.15
C ASN A 74 2.61 -15.73 -2.44
N TRP A 75 2.73 -15.57 -1.11
CA TRP A 75 3.67 -16.34 -0.29
C TRP A 75 3.45 -17.84 -0.41
N LYS A 76 2.19 -18.30 -0.38
CA LYS A 76 1.86 -19.71 -0.58
C LYS A 76 2.34 -20.21 -1.94
N ASP A 77 1.97 -19.52 -3.01
CA ASP A 77 2.37 -19.88 -4.38
C ASP A 77 3.89 -19.88 -4.54
N GLU A 78 4.60 -18.91 -3.96
CA GLU A 78 6.06 -18.86 -4.02
C GLU A 78 6.71 -20.01 -3.24
N LEU A 79 6.18 -20.36 -2.05
CA LEU A 79 6.65 -21.51 -1.27
C LEU A 79 6.41 -22.83 -2.01
N ASP A 80 5.26 -22.97 -2.68
CA ASP A 80 4.90 -24.15 -3.49
C ASP A 80 5.75 -24.23 -4.77
N THR A 81 6.14 -23.09 -5.36
CA THR A 81 6.92 -23.02 -6.60
C THR A 81 8.41 -23.28 -6.37
N TRP A 82 8.96 -22.67 -5.31
CA TRP A 82 10.41 -22.61 -5.09
C TRP A 82 10.91 -23.59 -4.02
N GLY A 83 10.02 -24.34 -3.38
CA GLY A 83 10.42 -25.31 -2.38
C GLY A 83 9.41 -26.41 -2.15
N TYR A 84 9.85 -27.37 -1.34
CA TYR A 84 9.12 -28.58 -1.00
C TYR A 84 8.74 -28.52 0.48
N PHE A 85 7.84 -27.60 0.81
CA PHE A 85 7.41 -27.34 2.19
C PHE A 85 5.98 -27.80 2.46
N ARG A 86 5.73 -28.26 3.69
CA ARG A 86 4.37 -28.45 4.18
C ARG A 86 3.82 -27.14 4.73
N VAL A 87 3.11 -26.41 3.88
CA VAL A 87 2.56 -25.09 4.19
C VAL A 87 1.09 -25.17 4.59
N THR A 88 0.73 -24.52 5.69
CA THR A 88 -0.64 -24.36 6.16
C THR A 88 -1.01 -22.88 6.23
N VAL A 89 -2.19 -22.50 5.71
CA VAL A 89 -2.71 -21.13 5.77
C VAL A 89 -3.73 -21.00 6.91
N LEU A 90 -3.37 -20.23 7.93
CA LEU A 90 -4.22 -19.87 9.07
C LEU A 90 -5.00 -18.60 8.73
N HIS A 91 -6.00 -18.71 7.87
CA HIS A 91 -6.89 -17.61 7.51
C HIS A 91 -8.27 -18.11 7.07
N GLY A 92 -9.30 -17.28 7.20
CA GLY A 92 -10.67 -17.59 6.77
C GLY A 92 -11.39 -18.64 7.63
N SER A 93 -12.40 -19.28 7.05
CA SER A 93 -13.28 -20.24 7.74
C SER A 93 -12.60 -21.55 8.15
N LYS A 94 -11.49 -21.92 7.50
CA LYS A 94 -10.74 -23.16 7.78
C LYS A 94 -9.71 -23.02 8.91
N LYS A 95 -9.59 -21.83 9.51
CA LYS A 95 -8.57 -21.49 10.50
C LYS A 95 -8.48 -22.51 11.65
N ASP A 96 -9.60 -22.92 12.22
CA ASP A 96 -9.60 -23.80 13.40
C ASP A 96 -9.13 -25.22 13.05
N SER A 97 -9.57 -25.75 11.91
CA SER A 97 -9.11 -27.05 11.40
C SER A 97 -7.62 -27.06 11.07
N GLU A 98 -7.12 -25.98 10.48
CA GLU A 98 -5.71 -25.84 10.13
C GLU A 98 -4.83 -25.63 11.38
N LEU A 99 -5.32 -24.91 12.38
CA LEU A 99 -4.64 -24.73 13.67
C LEU A 99 -4.42 -26.08 14.38
N ILE A 100 -5.37 -27.02 14.27
CA ILE A 100 -5.21 -28.38 14.79
C ILE A 100 -4.04 -29.09 14.07
N ARG A 101 -3.90 -28.93 12.75
CA ARG A 101 -2.77 -29.51 11.99
C ARG A 101 -1.43 -28.93 12.44
N VAL A 102 -1.39 -27.63 12.73
CA VAL A 102 -0.19 -26.98 13.29
C VAL A 102 0.14 -27.52 14.68
N LYS A 103 -0.86 -27.67 15.56
CA LYS A 103 -0.70 -28.28 16.90
C LYS A 103 -0.18 -29.71 16.84
N GLN A 104 -0.63 -30.48 15.84
CA GLN A 104 -0.14 -31.84 15.56
C GLN A 104 1.24 -31.86 14.87
N ARG A 105 1.88 -30.71 14.66
CA ARG A 105 3.18 -30.57 13.97
C ARG A 105 3.21 -31.22 12.58
N LYS A 106 2.06 -31.20 11.87
CA LYS A 106 1.92 -31.72 10.49
C LYS A 106 2.31 -30.69 9.42
N CYS A 107 2.72 -29.48 9.82
CA CYS A 107 3.20 -28.44 8.94
C CYS A 107 4.61 -28.00 9.34
N GLU A 108 5.38 -27.51 8.36
CA GLU A 108 6.68 -26.89 8.57
C GLU A 108 6.56 -25.37 8.61
N ILE A 109 5.62 -24.82 7.84
CA ILE A 109 5.40 -23.37 7.70
C ILE A 109 3.91 -23.07 7.89
N ALA A 110 3.60 -22.19 8.83
CA ALA A 110 2.27 -21.60 9.00
C ALA A 110 2.27 -20.18 8.43
N LEU A 111 1.36 -19.91 7.49
CA LEU A 111 1.10 -18.57 6.96
C LEU A 111 -0.10 -17.96 7.69
N THR A 112 0.03 -16.73 8.17
CA THR A 112 -1.08 -16.02 8.81
C THR A 112 -1.07 -14.53 8.44
N THR A 113 -2.16 -13.85 8.77
CA THR A 113 -2.26 -12.39 8.62
C THR A 113 -2.09 -11.68 9.97
N TYR A 114 -1.73 -10.40 9.93
CA TYR A 114 -1.70 -9.55 11.14
C TYR A 114 -3.01 -9.57 11.93
N GLU A 115 -4.15 -9.63 11.22
CA GLU A 115 -5.47 -9.65 11.84
C GLU A 115 -5.77 -11.02 12.46
N THR A 116 -5.45 -12.11 11.76
CA THR A 116 -5.67 -13.45 12.30
C THR A 116 -4.75 -13.74 13.49
N LEU A 117 -3.51 -13.28 13.46
CA LEU A 117 -2.59 -13.33 14.60
C LEU A 117 -3.17 -12.61 15.83
N ARG A 118 -3.84 -11.46 15.61
CA ARG A 118 -4.50 -10.72 16.69
C ARG A 118 -5.62 -11.51 17.34
N LEU A 119 -6.41 -12.21 16.53
CA LEU A 119 -7.57 -12.97 17.00
C LEU A 119 -7.15 -14.29 17.68
N CYS A 120 -6.00 -14.85 17.33
CA CYS A 120 -5.56 -16.18 17.78
C CYS A 120 -4.19 -16.17 18.49
N LEU A 121 -3.87 -15.08 19.20
CA LEU A 121 -2.56 -14.94 19.83
C LEU A 121 -2.31 -16.01 20.89
N GLU A 122 -3.32 -16.36 21.67
CA GLU A 122 -3.19 -17.32 22.77
C GLU A 122 -2.88 -18.73 22.25
N GLU A 123 -3.60 -19.16 21.22
CA GLU A 123 -3.38 -20.46 20.61
C GLU A 123 -2.04 -20.51 19.88
N LEU A 124 -1.63 -19.43 19.22
CA LEU A 124 -0.31 -19.34 18.59
C LEU A 124 0.83 -19.30 19.63
N ASN A 125 0.60 -18.73 20.81
CA ASN A 125 1.56 -18.73 21.93
C ASN A 125 1.64 -20.08 22.67
N SER A 126 0.68 -20.98 22.46
CA SER A 126 0.76 -22.38 22.93
C SER A 126 1.74 -23.22 22.11
N LEU A 127 2.18 -22.71 20.95
CA LEU A 127 3.10 -23.38 20.03
C LEU A 127 4.52 -22.86 20.20
N GLU A 128 5.50 -23.74 19.99
CA GLU A 128 6.92 -23.37 19.98
C GLU A 128 7.39 -23.09 18.56
N TRP A 129 7.60 -21.82 18.24
CA TRP A 129 8.10 -21.38 16.93
C TRP A 129 9.62 -21.33 16.90
N SER A 130 10.22 -21.94 15.88
CA SER A 130 11.67 -21.87 15.64
C SER A 130 12.09 -20.46 15.21
N ALA A 131 11.33 -19.83 14.33
CA ALA A 131 11.44 -18.40 14.03
C ALA A 131 10.09 -17.84 13.56
N VAL A 132 9.92 -16.54 13.77
CA VAL A 132 8.80 -15.76 13.25
C VAL A 132 9.33 -14.80 12.20
N ILE A 133 8.79 -14.90 10.99
CA ILE A 133 9.10 -14.03 9.85
C ILE A 133 7.90 -13.11 9.64
N VAL A 134 8.16 -11.82 9.47
CA VAL A 134 7.12 -10.81 9.29
C VAL A 134 7.39 -10.05 8.02
N ASP A 135 6.45 -10.15 7.08
CA ASP A 135 6.46 -9.38 5.86
C ASP A 135 5.81 -8.01 6.07
N GLU A 136 6.34 -6.99 5.41
CA GLU A 136 6.00 -5.58 5.66
C GLU A 136 6.09 -5.17 7.14
N ALA A 137 7.21 -5.51 7.78
CA ALA A 137 7.51 -5.22 9.17
C ALA A 137 7.37 -3.73 9.54
N HIS A 138 7.39 -2.82 8.56
CA HIS A 138 7.07 -1.40 8.75
C HIS A 138 5.64 -1.17 9.30
N ARG A 139 4.74 -2.17 9.28
CA ARG A 139 3.46 -2.13 9.99
C ARG A 139 3.61 -2.06 11.52
N ILE A 140 4.74 -2.50 12.07
CA ILE A 140 5.10 -2.42 13.49
C ILE A 140 5.73 -1.05 13.80
N LYS A 141 5.02 0.03 13.46
CA LYS A 141 5.55 1.41 13.51
C LYS A 141 5.25 2.16 14.80
N ASN A 142 4.19 1.79 15.52
CA ASN A 142 3.71 2.53 16.67
C ASN A 142 3.66 1.62 17.91
N PRO A 143 4.38 1.95 18.99
CA PRO A 143 4.35 1.19 20.24
C PRO A 143 2.96 1.05 20.87
N LYS A 144 2.06 2.01 20.63
CA LYS A 144 0.68 2.00 21.15
C LYS A 144 -0.31 1.29 20.22
N ALA A 145 0.12 0.88 19.02
CA ALA A 145 -0.77 0.19 18.11
C ALA A 145 -0.98 -1.23 18.59
N LYS A 146 -2.24 -1.70 18.53
CA LYS A 146 -2.60 -3.04 18.99
C LYS A 146 -1.79 -4.14 18.29
N VAL A 147 -1.54 -3.96 16.99
CA VAL A 147 -0.67 -4.86 16.21
C VAL A 147 0.71 -4.99 16.85
N THR A 148 1.35 -3.87 17.24
CA THR A 148 2.68 -3.90 17.86
C THR A 148 2.68 -4.61 19.21
N GLU A 149 1.66 -4.39 20.05
CA GLU A 149 1.53 -5.08 21.33
C GLU A 149 1.48 -6.61 21.13
N ILE A 150 0.67 -7.05 20.17
CA ILE A 150 0.48 -8.47 19.84
C ILE A 150 1.77 -9.07 19.27
N MET A 151 2.42 -8.37 18.35
CA MET A 151 3.70 -8.81 17.77
C MET A 151 4.80 -8.95 18.82
N LYS A 152 4.80 -8.10 19.86
CA LYS A 152 5.74 -8.21 20.99
C LYS A 152 5.37 -9.33 21.97
N ALA A 153 4.08 -9.56 22.19
CA ALA A 153 3.55 -10.62 23.06
C ALA A 153 3.70 -12.03 22.45
N LEU A 154 3.97 -12.14 21.15
CA LEU A 154 4.24 -13.41 20.48
C LEU A 154 5.55 -14.04 20.98
N LYS A 155 5.43 -15.25 21.54
CA LYS A 155 6.54 -16.05 22.08
C LYS A 155 7.37 -16.62 20.95
N CYS A 156 8.59 -16.11 20.77
CA CYS A 156 9.55 -16.61 19.79
C CYS A 156 10.98 -16.17 20.15
N LYS A 157 11.96 -17.04 19.86
CA LYS A 157 13.38 -16.77 20.10
C LYS A 157 14.03 -15.98 18.96
N VAL A 158 13.64 -16.29 17.72
CA VAL A 158 14.20 -15.66 16.51
C VAL A 158 13.10 -14.89 15.78
N ARG A 159 13.37 -13.63 15.46
CA ARG A 159 12.45 -12.71 14.77
C ARG A 159 13.13 -12.11 13.55
N ILE A 160 12.48 -12.22 12.40
CA ILE A 160 12.98 -11.70 11.12
C ILE A 160 11.92 -10.79 10.52
N GLY A 161 12.27 -9.53 10.26
CA GLY A 161 11.39 -8.57 9.58
C GLY A 161 11.84 -8.31 8.16
N LEU A 162 10.91 -8.42 7.20
CA LEU A 162 11.09 -8.01 5.81
C LEU A 162 10.35 -6.70 5.58
N THR A 163 10.97 -5.79 4.85
CA THR A 163 10.32 -4.53 4.46
C THR A 163 11.12 -3.86 3.36
N GLY A 164 10.43 -3.34 2.35
CA GLY A 164 11.07 -2.58 1.27
C GLY A 164 11.59 -1.21 1.72
N THR A 165 11.04 -0.66 2.81
CA THR A 165 11.32 0.70 3.30
C THR A 165 11.25 0.77 4.82
N ILE A 166 12.40 0.79 5.50
CA ILE A 166 12.45 0.87 6.97
C ILE A 166 12.18 2.29 7.51
N LEU A 167 12.55 3.32 6.76
CA LEU A 167 12.37 4.73 7.14
C LEU A 167 11.33 5.37 6.21
N GLN A 168 10.05 5.06 6.40
CA GLN A 168 8.98 5.70 5.63
C GLN A 168 8.67 7.11 6.15
N ASN A 169 8.51 7.29 7.48
CA ASN A 169 8.05 8.59 8.00
C ASN A 169 8.85 9.15 9.18
N ASN A 170 9.32 8.34 10.14
CA ASN A 170 10.01 8.86 11.35
C ASN A 170 10.99 7.84 11.97
N MET A 171 12.08 8.34 12.56
CA MET A 171 13.04 7.56 13.38
C MET A 171 12.39 6.73 14.50
N LYS A 172 11.22 7.16 15.00
CA LYS A 172 10.41 6.42 15.97
C LYS A 172 9.90 5.09 15.43
N GLU A 173 9.55 5.03 14.14
CA GLU A 173 9.09 3.80 13.49
C GLU A 173 10.23 2.79 13.42
N LEU A 174 11.43 3.25 13.05
CA LEU A 174 12.63 2.44 13.03
C LEU A 174 12.93 1.83 14.42
N TRP A 175 12.86 2.64 15.48
CA TRP A 175 13.06 2.12 16.84
C TRP A 175 12.05 1.04 17.18
N CYS A 176 10.78 1.24 16.82
CA CYS A 176 9.72 0.28 17.11
C CYS A 176 9.93 -1.08 16.42
N VAL A 177 10.34 -1.08 15.15
CA VAL A 177 10.65 -2.30 14.40
C VAL A 177 11.89 -3.00 14.95
N MET A 178 12.96 -2.25 15.26
CA MET A 178 14.19 -2.83 15.80
C MET A 178 14.01 -3.36 17.23
N ASP A 179 13.21 -2.68 18.07
CA ASP A 179 12.88 -3.14 19.42
C ASP A 179 12.02 -4.42 19.39
N TRP A 180 11.22 -4.61 18.34
CA TRP A 180 10.54 -5.89 18.11
C TRP A 180 11.52 -6.98 17.66
N ALA A 181 12.37 -6.70 16.66
CA ALA A 181 13.27 -7.70 16.07
C ALA A 181 14.39 -8.13 17.03
N VAL A 182 15.06 -7.17 17.68
CA VAL A 182 16.17 -7.37 18.63
C VAL A 182 15.95 -6.47 19.85
N PRO A 183 15.10 -6.89 20.81
CA PRO A 183 14.80 -6.10 22.01
C PRO A 183 16.06 -5.64 22.74
N GLY A 184 16.12 -4.37 23.13
CA GLY A 184 17.24 -3.80 23.89
C GLY A 184 18.42 -3.27 23.07
N LEU A 185 18.56 -3.62 21.78
CA LEU A 185 19.70 -3.18 20.92
C LEU A 185 19.87 -1.65 20.89
N LEU A 186 18.76 -0.92 20.78
CA LEU A 186 18.73 0.54 20.69
C LEU A 186 18.46 1.22 22.04
N GLY A 187 18.37 0.45 23.13
CA GLY A 187 17.99 0.92 24.45
C GLY A 187 16.53 1.38 24.54
N SER A 188 16.21 2.06 25.64
CA SER A 188 14.86 2.57 25.89
C SER A 188 14.43 3.63 24.88
N ARG A 189 13.12 3.79 24.69
CA ARG A 189 12.55 4.78 23.78
C ARG A 189 13.02 6.21 24.08
N THR A 190 13.14 6.56 25.36
CA THR A 190 13.59 7.88 25.81
C THR A 190 15.06 8.11 25.48
N HIS A 191 15.90 7.10 25.72
CA HIS A 191 17.31 7.15 25.34
C HIS A 191 17.46 7.29 23.82
N PHE A 192 16.78 6.46 23.03
CA PHE A 192 16.84 6.52 21.58
C PHE A 192 16.38 7.88 21.03
N LYS A 193 15.29 8.42 21.59
CA LYS A 193 14.77 9.73 21.20
C LYS A 193 15.83 10.83 21.40
N LYS A 194 16.41 10.91 22.60
CA LYS A 194 17.40 11.96 22.94
C LYS A 194 18.72 11.80 22.20
N GLN A 195 19.18 10.56 22.02
CA GLN A 195 20.50 10.26 21.45
C GLN A 195 20.52 10.27 19.92
N PHE A 196 19.40 9.91 19.28
CA PHE A 196 19.32 9.76 17.82
C PHE A 196 18.20 10.61 17.21
N SER A 197 16.94 10.35 17.56
CA SER A 197 15.77 10.97 16.90
C SER A 197 15.86 12.50 16.92
N ASP A 198 15.98 13.10 18.10
CA ASP A 198 15.96 14.55 18.26
C ASP A 198 17.18 15.17 17.57
N ARG A 199 18.37 14.57 17.69
CA ARG A 199 19.60 15.10 17.06
C ARG A 199 19.53 15.09 15.53
N VAL A 200 18.95 14.04 14.96
CA VAL A 200 18.73 13.95 13.51
C VAL A 200 17.67 14.94 13.06
N GLU A 201 16.54 15.04 13.77
CA GLU A 201 15.46 15.98 13.45
C GLU A 201 15.93 17.45 13.53
N HIS A 202 16.74 17.83 14.53
CA HIS A 202 17.29 19.18 14.62
C HIS A 202 18.25 19.48 13.47
N GLY A 203 19.13 18.52 13.11
CA GLY A 203 20.05 18.68 11.99
C GLY A 203 19.38 18.76 10.62
N GLN A 204 18.14 18.28 10.47
CA GLN A 204 17.39 18.34 9.20
C GLN A 204 16.55 19.62 9.03
N ARG A 205 16.51 20.50 10.04
CA ARG A 205 15.75 21.77 9.94
C ARG A 205 16.44 22.73 8.97
N HIS A 206 15.65 23.51 8.24
CA HIS A 206 16.18 24.56 7.37
C HIS A 206 16.97 25.63 8.16
N THR A 207 16.64 25.84 9.43
CA THR A 207 17.31 26.79 10.34
C THR A 207 18.49 26.18 11.09
N ALA A 208 18.93 24.96 10.75
CA ALA A 208 19.96 24.25 11.50
C ALA A 208 21.34 24.88 11.33
N THR A 209 22.06 25.02 12.44
CA THR A 209 23.46 25.45 12.43
C THR A 209 24.38 24.36 11.89
N LYS A 210 25.58 24.72 11.43
CA LYS A 210 26.61 23.75 10.98
C LYS A 210 26.93 22.71 12.07
N ARG A 211 26.91 23.11 13.35
CA ARG A 211 27.14 22.22 14.50
C ARG A 211 26.02 21.20 14.69
N GLU A 212 24.76 21.62 14.52
CA GLU A 212 23.60 20.71 14.61
C GLU A 212 23.57 19.73 13.44
N LEU A 213 23.90 20.19 12.22
CA LEU A 213 24.08 19.33 11.05
C LEU A 213 25.14 18.25 11.28
N ALA A 214 26.31 18.64 11.78
CA ALA A 214 27.40 17.70 12.10
C ALA A 214 26.99 16.70 13.19
N THR A 215 26.29 17.18 14.24
CA THR A 215 25.79 16.34 15.33
C THR A 215 24.77 15.32 14.83
N GLY A 216 23.84 15.74 13.96
CA GLY A 216 22.84 14.85 13.34
C GLY A 216 23.48 13.78 12.47
N ARG A 217 24.46 14.15 11.63
CA ARG A 217 25.23 13.19 10.80
C ARG A 217 25.98 12.17 11.66
N LYS A 218 26.67 12.61 12.72
CA LYS A 218 27.41 11.73 13.64
C LYS A 218 26.47 10.76 14.37
N ALA A 219 25.30 11.23 14.80
CA ALA A 219 24.26 10.38 15.41
C ALA A 219 23.78 9.30 14.44
N MET A 220 23.52 9.67 13.17
CA MET A 220 23.08 8.74 12.13
C MET A 220 24.14 7.67 11.80
N GLN A 221 25.41 8.06 11.69
CA GLN A 221 26.53 7.11 11.48
C GLN A 221 26.67 6.14 12.65
N THR A 222 26.55 6.65 13.88
CA THR A 222 26.62 5.83 15.09
C THR A 222 25.47 4.82 15.11
N LEU A 223 24.26 5.24 14.73
CA LEU A 223 23.10 4.36 14.64
C LEU A 223 23.28 3.29 13.57
N ALA A 224 23.73 3.68 12.36
CA ALA A 224 23.99 2.74 11.28
C ALA A 224 25.03 1.69 11.68
N LYS A 225 26.11 2.10 12.37
CA LYS A 225 27.13 1.16 12.88
C LYS A 225 26.54 0.17 13.89
N LYS A 226 25.72 0.64 14.84
CA LYS A 226 25.02 -0.25 15.80
C LYS A 226 24.07 -1.25 15.12
N MET A 227 23.40 -0.83 14.04
CA MET A 227 22.44 -1.66 13.33
C MET A 227 23.08 -2.62 12.32
N SER A 228 24.30 -2.34 11.84
CA SER A 228 24.93 -3.05 10.71
C SER A 228 24.97 -4.58 10.85
N GLY A 229 25.13 -5.13 12.06
CA GLY A 229 25.14 -6.58 12.30
C GLY A 229 23.76 -7.25 12.23
N TRP A 230 22.68 -6.49 12.38
CA TRP A 230 21.30 -6.99 12.49
C TRP A 230 20.40 -6.52 11.34
N PHE A 231 20.99 -5.81 10.38
CA PHE A 231 20.26 -5.11 9.34
C PHE A 231 20.92 -5.39 7.98
N LEU A 232 20.26 -6.22 7.18
CA LEU A 232 20.68 -6.53 5.82
C LEU A 232 19.88 -5.70 4.83
N ARG A 233 20.54 -4.80 4.08
CA ARG A 233 19.93 -4.04 2.98
C ARG A 233 20.72 -4.25 1.71
N ARG A 234 20.08 -4.83 0.70
CA ARG A 234 20.61 -4.96 -0.66
C ARG A 234 19.91 -3.96 -1.56
N THR A 235 20.67 -3.22 -2.36
CA THR A 235 20.14 -2.29 -3.36
C THR A 235 20.09 -2.97 -4.73
N LYS A 236 19.14 -2.56 -5.57
CA LYS A 236 19.01 -3.08 -6.95
C LYS A 236 20.24 -2.79 -7.83
N THR A 237 21.16 -1.93 -7.37
CA THR A 237 22.47 -1.71 -8.00
C THR A 237 23.28 -3.00 -8.16
N LEU A 238 23.11 -3.98 -7.27
CA LEU A 238 23.80 -5.29 -7.36
C LEU A 238 23.37 -6.14 -8.56
N ILE A 239 22.21 -5.83 -9.15
CA ILE A 239 21.60 -6.58 -10.26
C ILE A 239 21.19 -5.65 -11.39
N GLN A 240 21.79 -4.46 -11.43
CA GLN A 240 21.41 -3.41 -12.39
C GLN A 240 21.60 -3.88 -13.83
N ASP A 241 22.59 -4.73 -14.08
CA ASP A 241 22.89 -5.28 -15.40
C ASP A 241 21.86 -6.32 -15.87
N GLN A 242 21.09 -6.91 -14.95
CA GLN A 242 20.06 -7.91 -15.25
C GLN A 242 18.66 -7.31 -15.42
N LEU A 243 18.49 -6.02 -15.10
CA LEU A 243 17.20 -5.34 -15.15
C LEU A 243 17.18 -4.31 -16.28
N PRO A 244 16.06 -4.17 -17.01
CA PRO A 244 15.92 -3.09 -17.97
C PRO A 244 15.98 -1.73 -17.26
N LYS A 245 16.48 -0.71 -17.97
CA LYS A 245 16.54 0.65 -17.44
C LYS A 245 15.11 1.15 -17.16
N LYS A 246 14.90 1.67 -15.94
CA LYS A 246 13.65 2.35 -15.58
C LYS A 246 13.73 3.81 -16.01
N GLU A 247 12.82 4.23 -16.87
CA GLU A 247 12.64 5.64 -17.23
C GLU A 247 11.45 6.24 -16.48
N ASP A 248 11.68 7.34 -15.77
CA ASP A 248 10.62 8.10 -15.10
C ASP A 248 10.35 9.38 -15.88
N ARG A 249 9.14 9.51 -16.44
CA ARG A 249 8.73 10.69 -17.23
C ARG A 249 7.58 11.41 -16.54
N MET A 250 7.71 12.72 -16.35
CA MET A 250 6.64 13.58 -15.85
C MET A 250 5.87 14.18 -17.02
N VAL A 251 4.57 13.90 -17.08
CA VAL A 251 3.69 14.39 -18.15
C VAL A 251 2.76 15.47 -17.60
N TYR A 252 2.98 16.71 -18.04
CA TYR A 252 2.15 17.84 -17.66
C TYR A 252 0.89 17.87 -18.53
N CYS A 253 -0.28 17.79 -17.88
CA CYS A 253 -1.58 17.80 -18.57
C CYS A 253 -2.30 19.12 -18.27
N SER A 254 -2.56 19.91 -19.31
CA SER A 254 -3.35 21.14 -19.19
C SER A 254 -4.82 20.81 -18.89
N LEU A 255 -5.48 21.64 -18.06
CA LEU A 255 -6.93 21.52 -17.83
C LEU A 255 -7.70 21.84 -19.11
N THR A 256 -8.80 21.12 -19.34
CA THR A 256 -9.73 21.45 -20.44
C THR A 256 -10.51 22.71 -20.11
N ASP A 257 -11.10 23.36 -21.12
CA ASP A 257 -11.85 24.60 -20.90
C ASP A 257 -13.05 24.39 -19.99
N PHE A 258 -13.68 23.21 -20.05
CA PHE A 258 -14.70 22.81 -19.08
C PHE A 258 -14.13 22.70 -17.65
N GLN A 259 -12.99 22.03 -17.46
CA GLN A 259 -12.35 21.95 -16.15
C GLN A 259 -11.98 23.33 -15.61
N LYS A 260 -11.48 24.23 -16.46
CA LYS A 260 -11.18 25.62 -16.07
C LYS A 260 -12.45 26.36 -15.64
N ALA A 261 -13.55 26.24 -16.37
CA ALA A 261 -14.82 26.87 -16.03
C ALA A 261 -15.36 26.38 -14.67
N VAL A 262 -15.31 25.07 -14.43
CA VAL A 262 -15.68 24.48 -13.14
C VAL A 262 -14.73 24.95 -12.03
N TYR A 263 -13.43 24.97 -12.27
CA TYR A 263 -12.43 25.44 -11.30
C TYR A 263 -12.68 26.90 -10.91
N GLN A 264 -12.92 27.77 -11.89
CA GLN A 264 -13.23 29.17 -11.67
C GLN A 264 -14.51 29.34 -10.85
N THR A 265 -15.56 28.58 -11.17
CA THR A 265 -16.81 28.58 -10.39
C THR A 265 -16.60 28.17 -8.93
N VAL A 266 -15.71 27.19 -8.68
CA VAL A 266 -15.34 26.79 -7.31
C VAL A 266 -14.58 27.91 -6.58
N LEU A 267 -13.68 28.61 -7.27
CA LEU A 267 -12.89 29.71 -6.69
C LEU A 267 -13.74 30.93 -6.32
N GLU A 268 -14.86 31.13 -7.02
CA GLU A 268 -15.79 32.25 -6.81
C GLU A 268 -16.74 32.05 -5.61
N THR A 269 -16.69 30.91 -4.92
CA THR A 269 -17.57 30.69 -3.76
C THR A 269 -17.13 31.51 -2.55
N GLU A 270 -18.10 31.94 -1.73
CA GLU A 270 -17.85 32.71 -0.50
C GLU A 270 -16.93 31.97 0.47
N ASP A 271 -17.05 30.63 0.55
CA ASP A 271 -16.18 29.81 1.40
C ASP A 271 -14.71 29.89 0.96
N VAL A 272 -14.43 29.94 -0.35
CA VAL A 272 -13.05 30.05 -0.85
C VAL A 272 -12.52 31.45 -0.58
N ALA A 273 -13.32 32.50 -0.75
CA ALA A 273 -12.94 33.85 -0.36
C ALA A 273 -12.57 33.93 1.14
N LEU A 274 -13.37 33.28 2.00
CA LEU A 274 -13.10 33.15 3.44
C LEU A 274 -11.77 32.42 3.72
N ILE A 275 -11.49 31.32 3.00
CA ILE A 275 -10.24 30.57 3.11
C ILE A 275 -9.04 31.41 2.69
N LEU A 276 -9.11 32.09 1.53
CA LEU A 276 -8.00 32.89 0.98
C LEU A 276 -7.66 34.08 1.89
N GLN A 277 -8.66 34.69 2.52
CA GLN A 277 -8.47 35.83 3.43
C GLN A 277 -8.17 35.39 4.88
N SER A 278 -8.13 34.09 5.17
CA SER A 278 -8.06 33.54 6.52
C SER A 278 -6.80 33.96 7.31
N SER A 279 -5.70 34.26 6.62
CA SER A 279 -4.42 34.69 7.20
C SER A 279 -4.34 36.18 7.51
N GLN A 280 -5.23 36.99 6.94
CA GLN A 280 -5.21 38.45 7.06
C GLN A 280 -5.61 38.89 8.49
N PRO A 281 -5.22 40.10 8.93
CA PRO A 281 -5.70 40.69 10.18
C PRO A 281 -7.22 40.80 10.19
N CYS A 282 -7.83 40.54 11.34
CA CYS A 282 -9.26 40.67 11.49
C CYS A 282 -9.65 42.15 11.65
N THR A 283 -10.76 42.54 11.03
CA THR A 283 -11.34 43.89 11.10
C THR A 283 -11.94 44.23 12.47
N CYS A 284 -12.03 43.24 13.38
CA CYS A 284 -12.54 43.34 14.73
C CYS A 284 -11.60 44.10 15.71
N SER A 285 -10.55 44.77 15.22
CA SER A 285 -9.48 45.43 16.00
C SER A 285 -8.79 44.58 17.07
N SER A 286 -9.01 43.25 17.09
CA SER A 286 -8.48 42.35 18.13
C SER A 286 -6.99 42.01 17.99
N GLY A 287 -6.33 42.49 16.93
CA GLY A 287 -4.96 42.08 16.56
C GLY A 287 -4.81 40.61 16.14
N ARG A 288 -5.89 39.82 16.13
CA ARG A 288 -5.87 38.39 15.73
C ARG A 288 -6.10 38.23 14.23
N LYS A 289 -5.59 37.13 13.66
CA LYS A 289 -5.89 36.71 12.28
C LYS A 289 -7.37 36.37 12.13
N ARG A 290 -7.93 36.58 10.94
CA ARG A 290 -9.35 36.32 10.61
C ARG A 290 -9.82 34.93 11.02
N ARG A 291 -9.04 33.88 10.71
CA ARG A 291 -9.33 32.48 11.08
C ARG A 291 -9.44 32.21 12.60
N ASN A 292 -8.91 33.11 13.42
CA ASN A 292 -8.87 33.02 14.89
C ASN A 292 -9.72 34.13 15.59
N CYS A 293 -10.48 34.95 14.85
CA CYS A 293 -11.44 35.95 15.38
C CYS A 293 -12.83 35.71 14.75
N CYS A 294 -13.45 36.75 14.18
CA CYS A 294 -14.82 36.75 13.68
C CYS A 294 -15.07 35.83 12.48
N TYR A 295 -14.01 35.44 11.76
CA TYR A 295 -14.09 34.66 10.52
C TYR A 295 -13.60 33.21 10.71
N LYS A 296 -13.77 32.67 11.93
CA LYS A 296 -13.40 31.28 12.25
C LYS A 296 -14.29 30.25 11.53
N THR A 297 -15.53 30.64 11.23
CA THR A 297 -16.56 29.81 10.60
C THR A 297 -17.25 30.56 9.48
N ASN A 298 -17.78 29.84 8.49
CA ASN A 298 -18.68 30.42 7.49
C ASN A 298 -20.06 30.74 8.10
N SER A 299 -20.96 31.28 7.28
CA SER A 299 -22.36 31.57 7.63
C SER A 299 -23.14 30.35 8.15
N ARG A 300 -22.64 29.14 7.92
CA ARG A 300 -23.25 27.86 8.30
C ARG A 300 -22.55 27.17 9.48
N GLY A 301 -21.59 27.83 10.13
CA GLY A 301 -20.88 27.31 11.30
C GLY A 301 -19.74 26.33 10.98
N GLU A 302 -19.37 26.15 9.71
CA GLU A 302 -18.28 25.26 9.30
C GLU A 302 -16.94 25.98 9.46
N THR A 303 -15.96 25.34 10.10
CA THR A 303 -14.65 25.96 10.34
C THR A 303 -13.82 26.10 9.07
N VAL A 304 -12.98 27.14 8.99
CA VAL A 304 -12.05 27.36 7.87
C VAL A 304 -11.18 26.12 7.58
N ARG A 305 -10.77 25.39 8.61
CA ARG A 305 -9.96 24.16 8.45
C ARG A 305 -10.73 23.05 7.74
N THR A 306 -12.01 22.85 8.10
CA THR A 306 -12.89 21.86 7.45
C THR A 306 -13.16 22.25 6.00
N LEU A 307 -13.44 23.54 5.75
CA LEU A 307 -13.66 24.07 4.41
C LEU A 307 -12.41 23.88 3.54
N TYR A 308 -11.22 24.25 4.03
CA TYR A 308 -9.97 24.11 3.30
C TYR A 308 -9.74 22.68 2.77
N LEU A 309 -9.88 21.67 3.63
CA LEU A 309 -9.69 20.27 3.22
C LEU A 309 -10.77 19.80 2.22
N SER A 310 -12.00 20.27 2.39
CA SER A 310 -13.13 19.90 1.53
C SER A 310 -12.98 20.51 0.13
N TYR A 311 -12.67 21.80 0.04
CA TYR A 311 -12.42 22.48 -1.23
C TYR A 311 -11.16 21.97 -1.93
N LEU A 312 -10.09 21.65 -1.20
CA LEU A 312 -8.92 21.01 -1.79
C LEU A 312 -9.28 19.66 -2.43
N THR A 313 -10.12 18.87 -1.76
CA THR A 313 -10.62 17.58 -2.29
C THR A 313 -11.47 17.79 -3.54
N VAL A 314 -12.34 18.80 -3.58
CA VAL A 314 -13.14 19.17 -4.75
C VAL A 314 -12.24 19.54 -5.94
N LEU A 315 -11.27 20.43 -5.74
CA LEU A 315 -10.34 20.85 -6.80
C LEU A 315 -9.48 19.67 -7.31
N GLN A 316 -9.04 18.79 -6.40
CA GLN A 316 -8.34 17.56 -6.79
C GLN A 316 -9.22 16.65 -7.65
N LYS A 317 -10.50 16.45 -7.29
CA LYS A 317 -11.47 15.69 -8.09
C LYS A 317 -11.65 16.30 -9.47
N VAL A 318 -11.91 17.61 -9.58
CA VAL A 318 -12.04 18.33 -10.87
C VAL A 318 -10.80 18.13 -11.73
N SER A 319 -9.60 18.27 -11.14
CA SER A 319 -8.33 18.11 -11.86
C SER A 319 -8.08 16.70 -12.40
N ASN A 320 -8.72 15.68 -11.83
CA ASN A 320 -8.61 14.30 -12.29
C ASN A 320 -9.71 14.01 -13.32
N HIS A 321 -10.95 14.27 -12.97
CA HIS A 321 -12.10 14.17 -13.87
C HIS A 321 -13.31 14.90 -13.28
N ALA A 322 -13.98 15.76 -14.04
CA ALA A 322 -15.11 16.54 -13.52
C ALA A 322 -16.27 15.66 -13.02
N ALA A 323 -16.47 14.49 -13.63
CA ALA A 323 -17.48 13.51 -13.19
C ALA A 323 -17.30 13.00 -11.76
N LEU A 324 -16.08 13.04 -11.19
CA LEU A 324 -15.83 12.57 -9.82
C LEU A 324 -16.54 13.39 -8.74
N LEU A 325 -17.03 14.58 -9.09
CA LEU A 325 -17.80 15.41 -8.19
C LEU A 325 -19.24 14.91 -7.97
N GLN A 326 -19.78 14.10 -8.90
CA GLN A 326 -21.14 13.57 -8.79
C GLN A 326 -21.20 12.19 -8.11
N ALA A 327 -20.07 11.49 -8.02
CA ALA A 327 -19.99 10.19 -7.38
C ALA A 327 -20.00 10.34 -5.84
N ALA A 328 -21.14 10.03 -5.22
CA ALA A 328 -21.27 9.89 -3.78
C ALA A 328 -20.37 8.75 -3.26
N SER A 329 -19.49 9.06 -2.31
CA SER A 329 -18.94 8.08 -1.37
C SER A 329 -18.04 8.76 -0.33
N THR A 330 -18.42 8.61 0.94
CA THR A 330 -17.68 8.60 2.23
C THR A 330 -18.00 9.70 3.27
N SER A 331 -18.26 9.21 4.51
CA SER A 331 -18.58 9.89 5.78
C SER A 331 -19.70 10.96 5.78
N ARG A 332 -20.74 10.74 6.59
CA ARG A 332 -22.03 11.47 6.56
C ARG A 332 -21.92 13.01 6.56
N HIS A 333 -20.91 13.60 7.21
CA HIS A 333 -20.80 15.05 7.35
C HIS A 333 -20.02 15.73 6.20
N GLN A 334 -18.84 15.22 5.83
CA GLN A 334 -18.08 15.74 4.68
C GLN A 334 -18.81 15.52 3.36
N GLU A 335 -19.58 14.44 3.24
CA GLU A 335 -20.39 14.16 2.06
C GLU A 335 -21.48 15.22 1.86
N THR A 336 -22.12 15.68 2.94
CA THR A 336 -23.16 16.72 2.87
C THR A 336 -22.57 18.06 2.41
N LEU A 337 -21.39 18.42 2.91
CA LEU A 337 -20.69 19.65 2.49
C LEU A 337 -20.21 19.55 1.04
N ILE A 338 -19.52 18.48 0.67
CA ILE A 338 -19.01 18.29 -0.71
C ILE A 338 -20.17 18.23 -1.69
N LYS A 339 -21.25 17.51 -1.37
CA LYS A 339 -22.44 17.45 -2.21
C LYS A 339 -23.05 18.83 -2.43
N ARG A 340 -23.20 19.63 -1.36
CA ARG A 340 -23.69 21.01 -1.45
C ARG A 340 -22.79 21.88 -2.34
N ILE A 341 -21.47 21.80 -2.17
CA ILE A 341 -20.52 22.53 -3.01
C ILE A 341 -20.69 22.10 -4.47
N CYS A 342 -20.81 20.79 -4.72
CA CYS A 342 -21.01 20.27 -6.07
C CYS A 342 -22.34 20.75 -6.66
N ASP A 343 -23.44 20.70 -5.90
CA ASP A 343 -24.76 21.16 -6.36
C ASP A 343 -24.74 22.66 -6.69
N GLN A 344 -24.10 23.48 -5.85
CA GLN A 344 -23.91 24.91 -6.11
C GLN A 344 -23.09 25.16 -7.38
N VAL A 345 -21.97 24.46 -7.56
CA VAL A 345 -21.09 24.62 -8.72
C VAL A 345 -21.77 24.13 -10.00
N PHE A 346 -22.44 22.98 -9.94
CA PHE A 346 -23.08 22.37 -11.10
C PHE A 346 -24.42 22.98 -11.47
N SER A 347 -25.03 23.78 -10.61
CA SER A 347 -26.18 24.63 -10.98
C SER A 347 -25.87 25.53 -12.19
N ARG A 348 -24.61 25.93 -12.37
CA ARG A 348 -24.12 26.70 -13.53
C ARG A 348 -23.83 25.86 -14.78
N PHE A 349 -23.94 24.53 -14.70
CA PHE A 349 -23.64 23.59 -15.79
C PHE A 349 -24.75 22.52 -15.95
N PRO A 350 -26.02 22.92 -16.18
CA PRO A 350 -27.16 22.00 -16.20
C PRO A 350 -27.02 20.90 -17.28
N ASP A 351 -26.50 21.25 -18.46
CA ASP A 351 -26.29 20.29 -19.57
C ASP A 351 -25.35 19.14 -19.18
N PHE A 352 -24.31 19.43 -18.39
CA PHE A 352 -23.39 18.41 -17.91
C PHE A 352 -24.06 17.51 -16.87
N VAL A 353 -24.86 18.08 -15.98
CA VAL A 353 -25.62 17.35 -14.95
C VAL A 353 -26.67 16.43 -15.57
N GLN A 354 -27.34 16.88 -16.62
CA GLN A 354 -28.34 16.08 -17.31
C GLN A 354 -27.66 14.89 -18.01
N LYS A 355 -26.63 15.16 -18.84
CA LYS A 355 -25.90 14.11 -19.56
C LYS A 355 -25.21 13.10 -18.64
N SER A 356 -24.80 13.52 -17.45
CA SER A 356 -24.19 12.63 -16.46
C SER A 356 -25.23 11.81 -15.68
N LYS A 357 -26.45 12.33 -15.47
CA LYS A 357 -27.57 11.62 -14.84
C LYS A 357 -28.20 10.58 -15.76
N ASP A 358 -28.29 10.89 -17.05
CA ASP A 358 -28.89 10.02 -18.07
C ASP A 358 -28.04 8.78 -18.38
N ALA A 359 -26.97 8.53 -17.61
CA ALA A 359 -26.11 7.36 -17.73
C ALA A 359 -25.58 7.11 -19.16
N ALA A 360 -25.42 8.15 -19.97
CA ALA A 360 -24.76 8.01 -21.26
C ALA A 360 -23.27 7.75 -21.00
N PHE A 361 -22.93 6.45 -21.00
CA PHE A 361 -21.63 5.81 -20.84
C PHE A 361 -20.47 6.54 -21.56
N GLU A 362 -20.76 7.24 -22.65
CA GLU A 362 -19.82 8.00 -23.46
C GLU A 362 -19.42 9.35 -22.82
N THR A 363 -20.34 10.05 -22.16
CA THR A 363 -20.07 11.39 -21.61
C THR A 363 -19.14 11.38 -20.39
N LEU A 364 -19.19 10.32 -19.58
CA LEU A 364 -18.32 10.16 -18.40
C LEU A 364 -16.88 9.81 -18.77
N SER A 365 -16.68 9.20 -19.94
CA SER A 365 -15.38 8.78 -20.45
C SER A 365 -14.82 9.75 -21.50
N ASP A 366 -15.62 10.72 -21.96
CA ASP A 366 -15.21 11.71 -22.95
C ASP A 366 -14.00 12.52 -22.45
N PRO A 367 -12.86 12.44 -23.16
CA PRO A 367 -11.65 13.20 -22.88
C PRO A 367 -11.88 14.72 -22.79
N LYS A 368 -12.95 15.26 -23.38
CA LYS A 368 -13.34 16.68 -23.26
C LYS A 368 -13.46 17.15 -21.81
N TYR A 369 -13.84 16.27 -20.88
CA TYR A 369 -14.05 16.60 -19.47
C TYR A 369 -12.80 16.40 -18.58
N SER A 370 -11.70 15.89 -19.14
CA SER A 370 -10.44 15.74 -18.42
C SER A 370 -9.19 15.82 -19.31
N GLY A 371 -8.34 16.79 -19.04
CA GLY A 371 -7.07 16.96 -19.74
C GLY A 371 -6.13 15.76 -19.54
N LYS A 372 -6.17 15.14 -18.36
CA LYS A 372 -5.42 13.90 -18.10
C LYS A 372 -5.95 12.74 -18.93
N MET A 373 -7.26 12.65 -19.14
CA MET A 373 -7.85 11.60 -19.98
C MET A 373 -7.45 11.77 -21.45
N LYS A 374 -7.39 13.01 -21.97
CA LYS A 374 -6.88 13.28 -23.33
C LYS A 374 -5.47 12.72 -23.55
N VAL A 375 -4.59 13.02 -22.61
CA VAL A 375 -3.20 12.56 -22.67
C VAL A 375 -3.13 11.04 -22.47
N LEU A 376 -3.89 10.49 -21.53
CA LEU A 376 -3.94 9.05 -21.28
C LEU A 376 -4.42 8.28 -22.52
N GLN A 377 -5.45 8.75 -23.22
CA GLN A 377 -5.93 8.15 -24.45
C GLN A 377 -4.81 8.07 -25.52
N GLN A 378 -4.06 9.16 -25.71
CA GLN A 378 -2.95 9.17 -26.66
C GLN A 378 -1.85 8.18 -26.27
N LEU A 379 -1.51 8.09 -24.98
CA LEU A 379 -0.53 7.14 -24.46
C LEU A 379 -0.99 5.68 -24.62
N LEU A 380 -2.24 5.38 -24.26
CA LEU A 380 -2.81 4.04 -24.41
C LEU A 380 -2.84 3.60 -25.87
N ASN A 381 -3.17 4.49 -26.80
CA ASN A 381 -3.12 4.21 -28.24
C ASN A 381 -1.69 3.91 -28.72
N HIS A 382 -0.69 4.63 -28.21
CA HIS A 382 0.71 4.37 -28.52
C HIS A 382 1.16 2.99 -27.99
N PHE A 383 0.89 2.70 -26.71
CA PHE A 383 1.25 1.42 -26.09
C PHE A 383 0.51 0.23 -26.70
N ARG A 384 -0.74 0.42 -27.14
CA ARG A 384 -1.50 -0.61 -27.87
C ARG A 384 -0.83 -0.98 -29.19
N LYS A 385 -0.33 0.01 -29.95
CA LYS A 385 0.39 -0.24 -31.20
C LYS A 385 1.67 -1.05 -30.98
N ASN A 386 2.37 -0.79 -29.88
CA ASN A 386 3.60 -1.50 -29.50
C ASN A 386 3.34 -2.85 -28.80
N ARG A 387 2.07 -3.20 -28.51
CA ARG A 387 1.66 -4.35 -27.68
C ARG A 387 2.30 -4.34 -26.29
N ASP A 388 2.53 -3.15 -25.74
CA ASP A 388 3.03 -2.98 -24.38
C ASP A 388 1.94 -3.31 -23.35
N LYS A 389 2.36 -3.83 -22.20
CA LYS A 389 1.50 -3.99 -21.02
C LYS A 389 1.56 -2.72 -20.16
N VAL A 390 0.40 -2.22 -19.75
CA VAL A 390 0.22 -0.96 -19.04
C VAL A 390 -0.44 -1.19 -17.68
N LEU A 391 0.19 -0.68 -16.62
CA LEU A 391 -0.42 -0.57 -15.31
C LEU A 391 -0.90 0.87 -15.07
N LEU A 392 -2.17 1.03 -14.70
CA LEU A 392 -2.75 2.32 -14.35
C LEU A 392 -3.06 2.38 -12.86
N PHE A 393 -2.32 3.21 -12.13
CA PHE A 393 -2.48 3.38 -10.70
C PHE A 393 -3.36 4.59 -10.37
N SER A 394 -4.30 4.42 -9.44
CA SER A 394 -5.15 5.50 -8.92
C SER A 394 -5.41 5.33 -7.43
N PHE A 395 -5.41 6.45 -6.68
CA PHE A 395 -5.87 6.49 -5.29
C PHE A 395 -7.39 6.49 -5.18
N SER A 396 -8.12 6.77 -6.28
CA SER A 396 -9.57 6.85 -6.29
C SER A 396 -10.16 5.66 -7.03
N THR A 397 -10.92 4.83 -6.32
CA THR A 397 -11.71 3.73 -6.90
C THR A 397 -12.78 4.25 -7.86
N LYS A 398 -13.37 5.41 -7.57
CA LYS A 398 -14.32 6.09 -8.47
C LYS A 398 -13.68 6.48 -9.80
N LEU A 399 -12.41 6.89 -9.78
CA LEU A 399 -11.69 7.15 -11.02
C LEU A 399 -11.35 5.86 -11.76
N LEU A 400 -11.12 4.75 -11.04
CA LEU A 400 -11.01 3.44 -11.68
C LEU A 400 -12.32 3.01 -12.34
N ASP A 401 -13.49 3.34 -11.75
CA ASP A 401 -14.79 3.10 -12.38
C ASP A 401 -14.90 3.85 -13.72
N VAL A 402 -14.49 5.12 -13.77
CA VAL A 402 -14.46 5.93 -15.01
C VAL A 402 -13.47 5.36 -16.03
N LEU A 403 -12.26 4.97 -15.60
CA LEU A 403 -11.26 4.37 -16.48
C LEU A 403 -11.70 3.01 -17.02
N GLN A 404 -12.40 2.22 -16.20
CA GLN A 404 -13.02 0.97 -16.60
C GLN A 404 -14.07 1.19 -17.68
N GLN A 405 -14.96 2.17 -17.49
CA GLN A 405 -15.96 2.53 -18.50
C GLN A 405 -15.31 2.97 -19.81
N TYR A 406 -14.25 3.80 -19.74
CA TYR A 406 -13.48 4.20 -20.91
C TYR A 406 -12.88 2.98 -21.65
N CYS A 407 -12.30 2.02 -20.91
CA CYS A 407 -11.74 0.80 -21.51
C CYS A 407 -12.83 -0.02 -22.21
N MET A 408 -14.01 -0.18 -21.59
CA MET A 408 -15.15 -0.89 -22.19
C MET A 408 -15.66 -0.20 -23.46
N ALA A 409 -15.87 1.12 -23.42
CA ALA A 409 -16.33 1.90 -24.57
C ALA A 409 -15.31 1.91 -25.73
N SER A 410 -14.02 1.86 -25.40
CA SER A 410 -12.94 1.84 -26.39
C SER A 410 -12.58 0.43 -26.89
N GLY A 411 -13.27 -0.61 -26.41
CA GLY A 411 -12.97 -2.01 -26.74
C GLY A 411 -11.55 -2.44 -26.33
N LEU A 412 -11.09 -1.99 -25.16
CA LEU A 412 -9.78 -2.32 -24.60
C LEU A 412 -9.91 -3.44 -23.57
N ASP A 413 -9.13 -4.50 -23.74
CA ASP A 413 -9.02 -5.57 -22.75
C ASP A 413 -8.28 -5.10 -21.50
N TYR A 414 -8.98 -5.16 -20.37
CA TYR A 414 -8.45 -4.72 -19.08
C TYR A 414 -8.74 -5.73 -17.98
N ARG A 415 -7.94 -5.64 -16.91
CA ARG A 415 -8.24 -6.24 -15.60
C ARG A 415 -8.22 -5.16 -14.53
N ARG A 416 -8.92 -5.40 -13.42
CA ARG A 416 -9.01 -4.45 -12.31
C ARG A 416 -8.65 -5.15 -11.01
N LEU A 417 -7.78 -4.50 -10.24
CA LEU A 417 -7.34 -4.95 -8.93
C LEU A 417 -7.56 -3.81 -7.94
N ASP A 418 -8.51 -3.99 -7.03
CA ASP A 418 -8.79 -3.04 -5.96
C ASP A 418 -8.90 -3.74 -4.59
N GLY A 419 -9.33 -2.99 -3.57
CA GLY A 419 -9.48 -3.49 -2.20
C GLY A 419 -10.67 -4.45 -2.01
N ASN A 420 -11.62 -4.48 -2.95
CA ASN A 420 -12.78 -5.36 -2.91
C ASN A 420 -12.52 -6.70 -3.61
N THR A 421 -11.47 -6.78 -4.44
CA THR A 421 -11.04 -8.03 -5.09
C THR A 421 -10.64 -9.07 -4.04
N LYS A 422 -11.27 -10.24 -4.07
CA LYS A 422 -10.95 -11.35 -3.16
C LYS A 422 -9.51 -11.84 -3.41
N SER A 423 -8.85 -12.37 -2.37
CA SER A 423 -7.43 -12.76 -2.47
C SER A 423 -7.15 -13.84 -3.52
N GLU A 424 -8.06 -14.82 -3.69
CA GLU A 424 -7.92 -15.88 -4.70
C GLU A 424 -8.07 -15.32 -6.13
N GLU A 425 -9.04 -14.42 -6.32
CA GLU A 425 -9.27 -13.75 -7.60
C GLU A 425 -8.09 -12.83 -7.97
N ARG A 426 -7.49 -12.16 -6.99
CA ARG A 426 -6.29 -11.34 -7.19
C ARG A 426 -5.15 -12.14 -7.81
N LEU A 427 -4.87 -13.35 -7.32
CA LEU A 427 -3.83 -14.20 -7.89
C LEU A 427 -4.16 -14.61 -9.32
N LYS A 428 -5.42 -14.96 -9.59
CA LYS A 428 -5.89 -15.31 -10.94
C LYS A 428 -5.66 -14.15 -11.91
N ILE A 429 -6.03 -12.93 -11.53
CA ILE A 429 -5.84 -11.73 -12.33
C ILE A 429 -4.36 -11.45 -12.59
N VAL A 430 -3.51 -11.56 -11.56
CA VAL A 430 -2.06 -11.33 -11.71
C VAL A 430 -1.43 -12.37 -12.63
N LYS A 431 -1.80 -13.65 -12.48
CA LYS A 431 -1.31 -14.73 -13.36
C LYS A 431 -1.76 -14.49 -14.80
N GLU A 432 -3.04 -14.25 -15.01
CA GLU A 432 -3.62 -13.98 -16.33
C GLU A 432 -2.96 -12.77 -17.01
N PHE A 433 -2.80 -11.65 -16.27
CA PHE A 433 -2.14 -10.46 -16.80
C PHE A 433 -0.67 -10.71 -17.15
N ASN A 434 0.03 -11.60 -16.45
CA ASN A 434 1.43 -11.92 -16.75
C ASN A 434 1.57 -12.94 -17.90
N SER A 435 0.67 -13.94 -17.98
CA SER A 435 0.74 -15.03 -18.95
C SER A 435 0.17 -14.67 -20.33
N THR A 436 -0.95 -13.94 -20.35
CA THR A 436 -1.72 -13.70 -21.57
C THR A 436 -1.22 -12.44 -22.27
N GLN A 437 -1.15 -12.44 -23.61
CA GLN A 437 -0.76 -11.25 -24.38
C GLN A 437 -1.94 -10.33 -24.71
N ASP A 438 -3.16 -10.87 -24.70
CA ASP A 438 -4.39 -10.14 -25.07
C ASP A 438 -4.82 -9.12 -24.01
N VAL A 439 -4.46 -9.35 -22.74
CA VAL A 439 -4.74 -8.39 -21.67
C VAL A 439 -3.59 -7.40 -21.54
N ASN A 440 -3.79 -6.21 -22.10
CA ASN A 440 -2.77 -5.15 -22.12
C ASN A 440 -2.86 -4.18 -20.96
N ILE A 441 -4.04 -4.00 -20.34
CA ILE A 441 -4.24 -2.96 -19.32
C ILE A 441 -4.62 -3.58 -17.97
N CYS A 442 -3.99 -3.14 -16.89
CA CYS A 442 -4.42 -3.47 -15.54
C CYS A 442 -4.61 -2.20 -14.70
N LEU A 443 -5.83 -2.00 -14.23
CA LEU A 443 -6.27 -0.90 -13.37
C LEU A 443 -6.04 -1.28 -11.92
N VAL A 444 -5.20 -0.52 -11.21
CA VAL A 444 -4.76 -0.86 -9.84
C VAL A 444 -5.09 0.29 -8.89
N SER A 445 -5.83 -0.02 -7.82
CA SER A 445 -6.03 0.91 -6.72
C SER A 445 -4.79 0.95 -5.83
N THR A 446 -4.23 2.12 -5.59
CA THR A 446 -3.16 2.33 -4.61
C THR A 446 -3.76 3.00 -3.38
N MET A 447 -4.16 2.24 -2.36
CA MET A 447 -4.38 2.71 -0.99
C MET A 447 -4.30 1.57 0.01
#